data_AF-F0JC62-F1
#
_entry.id   AF-F0JC62-F1
#
_cell.length_a   1.000
_cell.length_b   1.000
_cell.length_c   1.000
_cell.angle_alpha   90.00
_cell.angle_beta   90.00
_cell.angle_gamma   90.00
#
_symmetry.space_group_name_H-M   'P 1'
#
loop_
_entity.id
_entity.type
_entity.pdbx_description
1 polymer ?
#
loop_
_entity_poly.entity_id
_entity_poly.type
_entity_poly.pdbx_seq_one_letter_code
_entity_poly.pdbx_strand_id
1 'polypeptide(L)'
;MSQRILIGTAEIARSTYNLTLGFRELGYEVDSLVYHKSRLYADLDYTLSEVDFLEETTYPVNEAGEVEACPPPSFYEFVEPYDIIVCVSGTSLLPRMTDLPILKGLGKTVLARHCGTEVRDYELAKIFWTDYGRFYPYYQGDVDTPKIECATEADLLSLSRYHPALANKMHNVRTSERFADAVFSGPPSHTLGLRPYFQSGPLIDVSHIRCRIPGREVPVILHAPSSALYKQTDAIVAMLDELAGEGLRFELRILQEVPNHEVCRAITEADIVIDELSCGSGLFAFEGMAGGCAVLGGHDGVSSPLPRNRPVLNIDKDNFKNAVRKVVRDVRFRTDLAEMGRAYIDAGYSAPPAIAQYMLDAVDRDRQGRCDLYPTLFTDRGTIPEGEPMPGYLRKRNLEILLRHGAHPDTDLRRLLAAGLLPADAGERLGQVPRWDVSRLKEEGPWVLMPEDADFGSPRKVPVVD
;
A
#
# COMPACT_ATOMS: atom_id res chain seq x y z
N MET A 1 19.70 15.33 21.60
CA MET A 1 19.34 15.95 20.30
C MET A 1 18.03 15.30 19.87
N SER A 2 17.12 16.02 19.21
CA SER A 2 15.92 15.40 18.65
C SER A 2 16.36 14.38 17.59
N GLN A 3 15.70 13.23 17.48
CA GLN A 3 16.04 12.27 16.44
C GLN A 3 15.75 12.87 15.06
N ARG A 4 16.58 12.55 14.06
CA ARG A 4 16.37 13.03 12.69
C ARG A 4 15.89 11.91 11.79
N ILE A 5 14.93 12.23 10.93
CA ILE A 5 14.25 11.27 10.06
C ILE A 5 14.46 11.66 8.60
N LEU A 6 14.81 10.68 7.77
CA LEU A 6 14.78 10.81 6.31
C LEU A 6 13.60 10.02 5.75
N ILE A 7 12.79 10.63 4.89
CA ILE A 7 11.63 9.99 4.25
C ILE A 7 11.78 10.07 2.73
N GLY A 8 11.71 8.93 2.05
CA GLY A 8 11.92 8.90 0.60
C GLY A 8 12.00 7.50 0.00
N THR A 9 12.41 7.33 -1.26
CA THR A 9 12.84 8.35 -2.25
C THR A 9 11.79 8.65 -3.32
N ALA A 10 10.55 8.24 -3.09
CA ALA A 10 9.43 8.39 -4.01
C ALA A 10 8.25 9.13 -3.36
N GLU A 11 7.48 9.87 -4.15
CA GLU A 11 6.16 10.36 -3.74
C GLU A 11 5.06 9.47 -4.35
N ILE A 12 4.21 8.91 -3.48
CA ILE A 12 3.05 8.10 -3.86
C ILE A 12 1.85 8.54 -3.02
N ALA A 13 0.84 9.11 -3.67
CA ALA A 13 -0.38 9.55 -3.01
C ALA A 13 -0.13 10.46 -1.79
N ARG A 14 0.78 11.43 -1.94
CA ARG A 14 1.19 12.37 -0.86
C ARG A 14 1.77 11.70 0.38
N SER A 15 2.12 10.42 0.31
CA SER A 15 2.69 9.65 1.42
C SER A 15 3.94 10.31 2.00
N THR A 16 4.89 10.70 1.15
CA THR A 16 6.17 11.24 1.63
C THR A 16 5.97 12.63 2.23
N TYR A 17 5.21 13.48 1.54
CA TYR A 17 4.84 14.80 2.03
C TYR A 17 4.07 14.76 3.36
N ASN A 18 2.99 14.00 3.45
CA ASN A 18 2.16 13.95 4.66
C ASN A 18 2.92 13.30 5.83
N LEU A 19 3.72 12.23 5.62
CA LEU A 19 4.56 11.69 6.70
C LEU A 19 5.56 12.74 7.21
N THR A 20 6.11 13.57 6.31
CA THR A 20 6.98 14.69 6.69
C THR A 20 6.26 15.68 7.61
N LEU A 21 5.01 16.04 7.29
CA LEU A 21 4.18 16.88 8.17
C LEU A 21 3.96 16.20 9.54
N GLY A 22 3.57 14.92 9.54
CA GLY A 22 3.26 14.18 10.76
C GLY A 22 4.44 14.10 11.72
N PHE A 23 5.62 13.70 11.24
CA PHE A 23 6.81 13.60 12.08
C PHE A 23 7.29 14.98 12.57
N ARG A 24 7.18 16.04 11.76
CA ARG A 24 7.51 17.41 12.20
C ARG A 24 6.57 17.89 13.30
N GLU A 25 5.27 17.59 13.19
CA GLU A 25 4.29 17.94 14.23
C GLU A 25 4.56 17.21 15.55
N LEU A 26 5.10 15.99 15.50
CA LEU A 26 5.58 15.25 16.67
C LEU A 26 6.93 15.76 17.22
N GLY A 27 7.54 16.77 16.61
CA GLY A 27 8.78 17.41 17.10
C GLY A 27 10.09 16.81 16.57
N TYR A 28 10.04 15.97 15.54
CA TYR A 28 11.24 15.43 14.89
C TYR A 28 11.82 16.40 13.86
N GLU A 29 13.13 16.37 13.69
CA GLU A 29 13.77 16.96 12.51
C GLU A 29 13.60 16.01 11.32
N VAL A 30 13.04 16.50 10.21
CA VAL A 30 12.65 15.62 9.10
C VAL A 30 13.08 16.20 7.77
N ASP A 31 13.78 15.39 7.00
CA ASP A 31 14.07 15.65 5.59
C ASP A 31 13.30 14.69 4.71
N SER A 32 12.69 15.24 3.66
CA SER A 32 12.11 14.45 2.58
C SER A 32 12.99 14.48 1.36
N LEU A 33 13.25 13.32 0.78
CA LEU A 33 14.01 13.15 -0.46
C LEU A 33 13.12 12.52 -1.51
N VAL A 34 12.96 13.17 -2.66
CA VAL A 34 12.21 12.60 -3.80
C VAL A 34 12.97 12.88 -5.10
N TYR A 35 13.50 11.83 -5.74
CA TYR A 35 14.29 11.96 -6.96
C TYR A 35 13.47 12.46 -8.17
N HIS A 36 12.19 12.10 -8.23
CA HIS A 36 11.31 12.48 -9.33
C HIS A 36 9.95 12.93 -8.79
N LYS A 37 9.64 14.22 -8.94
CA LYS A 37 8.32 14.75 -8.57
C LYS A 37 7.24 14.16 -9.48
N SER A 38 6.14 13.72 -8.87
CA SER A 38 4.96 13.29 -9.62
C SER A 38 4.27 14.48 -10.26
N ARG A 39 3.82 14.34 -11.52
CA ARG A 39 2.99 15.37 -12.19
C ARG A 39 1.69 15.70 -11.45
N LEU A 40 1.14 14.74 -10.71
CA LEU A 40 -0.11 14.90 -9.96
C LEU A 40 0.07 15.76 -8.69
N TYR A 41 1.31 15.90 -8.23
CA TYR A 41 1.72 16.56 -6.98
C TYR A 41 2.89 17.53 -7.23
N ALA A 42 2.88 18.19 -8.40
CA ALA A 42 3.96 19.05 -8.85
C ALA A 42 4.16 20.28 -7.95
N ASP A 43 3.12 20.65 -7.22
CA ASP A 43 3.06 21.74 -6.24
C ASP A 43 3.63 21.39 -4.86
N LEU A 44 3.99 20.13 -4.61
CA LEU A 44 4.59 19.72 -3.34
C LEU A 44 6.09 19.98 -3.33
N ASP A 45 6.57 20.46 -2.17
CA ASP A 45 7.97 20.68 -1.88
C ASP A 45 8.55 19.59 -0.97
N TYR A 46 9.80 19.24 -1.24
CA TYR A 46 10.58 18.28 -0.49
C TYR A 46 11.89 18.93 -0.07
N THR A 47 12.49 18.46 1.02
CA THR A 47 13.78 19.03 1.48
C THR A 47 14.87 18.83 0.43
N LEU A 48 14.90 17.66 -0.20
CA LEU A 48 15.95 17.24 -1.12
C LEU A 48 15.35 16.61 -2.39
N SER A 49 16.06 16.75 -3.51
CA SER A 49 15.69 16.13 -4.80
C SER A 49 16.83 15.37 -5.47
N GLU A 50 18.05 15.50 -4.97
CA GLU A 50 19.25 14.90 -5.53
C GLU A 50 20.25 14.56 -4.43
N VAL A 51 21.18 13.68 -4.77
CA VAL A 51 22.31 13.26 -3.93
C VAL A 51 23.51 13.06 -4.86
N ASP A 52 24.73 13.22 -4.34
CA ASP A 52 25.96 13.22 -5.14
C ASP A 52 26.66 11.85 -5.22
N PHE A 53 26.24 10.87 -4.45
CA PHE A 53 26.90 9.57 -4.34
C PHE A 53 26.40 8.50 -5.34
N LEU A 54 25.32 8.76 -6.08
CA LEU A 54 24.72 7.73 -6.94
C LEU A 54 25.63 7.30 -8.09
N GLU A 55 26.32 8.26 -8.73
CA GLU A 55 27.18 7.99 -9.89
C GLU A 55 28.49 7.31 -9.50
N GLU A 56 28.98 7.57 -8.28
CA GLU A 56 30.22 6.99 -7.76
C GLU A 56 30.02 5.63 -7.06
N THR A 57 28.76 5.24 -6.79
CA THR A 57 28.46 3.96 -6.16
C THR A 57 28.67 2.80 -7.13
N THR A 58 29.39 1.77 -6.68
CA THR A 58 29.58 0.52 -7.44
C THR A 58 28.74 -0.62 -6.88
N TYR A 59 28.38 -1.59 -7.73
CA TYR A 59 27.45 -2.67 -7.39
C TYR A 59 28.05 -4.05 -7.72
N PRO A 60 29.12 -4.47 -7.02
CA PRO A 60 29.67 -5.81 -7.18
C PRO A 60 28.65 -6.88 -6.77
N VAL A 61 28.72 -8.04 -7.43
CA VAL A 61 27.87 -9.19 -7.14
C VAL A 61 28.70 -10.24 -6.43
N ASN A 62 28.22 -10.72 -5.29
CA ASN A 62 28.89 -11.78 -4.54
C ASN A 62 28.59 -13.18 -5.11
N GLU A 63 29.24 -14.21 -4.57
CA GLU A 63 29.06 -15.60 -5.02
C GLU A 63 27.62 -16.13 -4.88
N ALA A 64 26.83 -15.53 -4.00
CA ALA A 64 25.41 -15.88 -3.83
C ALA A 64 24.49 -15.18 -4.84
N GLY A 65 25.03 -14.32 -5.72
CA GLY A 65 24.27 -13.55 -6.69
C GLY A 65 23.60 -12.30 -6.10
N GLU A 66 23.98 -11.87 -4.90
CA GLU A 66 23.48 -10.65 -4.25
C GLU A 66 24.42 -9.47 -4.56
N VAL A 67 23.87 -8.26 -4.65
CA VAL A 67 24.62 -7.02 -4.85
C VAL A 67 25.11 -6.50 -3.50
N GLU A 68 26.39 -6.19 -3.41
CA GLU A 68 27.04 -5.58 -2.25
C GLU A 68 27.45 -4.14 -2.60
N ALA A 69 26.49 -3.21 -2.55
CA ALA A 69 26.75 -1.83 -2.93
C ALA A 69 27.93 -1.23 -2.15
N CYS A 70 28.82 -0.55 -2.88
CA CYS A 70 30.01 0.11 -2.36
C CYS A 70 29.90 1.61 -2.68
N PRO A 71 29.18 2.39 -1.85
CA PRO A 71 29.03 3.82 -2.05
C PRO A 71 30.28 4.60 -1.57
N PRO A 72 30.50 5.83 -2.06
CA PRO A 72 31.61 6.69 -1.66
C PRO A 72 31.43 7.24 -0.22
N PRO A 73 32.46 7.86 0.39
CA PRO A 73 32.36 8.52 1.70
C PRO A 73 31.20 9.50 1.86
N SER A 74 30.82 10.24 0.80
CA SER A 74 29.71 11.20 0.85
C SER A 74 28.36 10.55 1.16
N PHE A 75 28.15 9.27 0.83
CA PHE A 75 26.98 8.51 1.28
C PHE A 75 26.94 8.39 2.80
N TYR A 76 28.06 8.05 3.42
CA TYR A 76 28.15 7.85 4.87
C TYR A 76 27.97 9.17 5.62
N GLU A 77 28.58 10.24 5.13
CA GLU A 77 28.39 11.61 5.64
C GLU A 77 26.93 12.05 5.51
N PHE A 78 26.28 11.71 4.39
CA PHE A 78 24.87 12.02 4.17
C PHE A 78 23.95 11.28 5.16
N VAL A 79 24.18 9.99 5.42
CA VAL A 79 23.31 9.19 6.30
C VAL A 79 23.63 9.32 7.79
N GLU A 80 24.81 9.81 8.14
CA GLU A 80 25.26 9.99 9.53
C GLU A 80 24.22 10.69 10.43
N PRO A 81 23.65 11.86 10.08
CA PRO A 81 22.77 12.60 10.97
C PRO A 81 21.39 11.98 11.19
N TYR A 82 20.97 11.01 10.36
CA TYR A 82 19.63 10.41 10.45
C TYR A 82 19.61 9.18 11.36
N ASP A 83 18.62 9.08 12.23
CA ASP A 83 18.40 7.90 13.09
C ASP A 83 17.41 6.91 12.47
N ILE A 84 16.43 7.44 11.74
CA ILE A 84 15.32 6.70 11.15
C ILE A 84 15.25 7.01 9.65
N ILE A 85 15.17 5.96 8.84
CA ILE A 85 14.97 6.03 7.39
C ILE A 85 13.61 5.40 7.06
N VAL A 86 12.72 6.17 6.44
CA VAL A 86 11.40 5.71 6.00
C VAL A 86 11.41 5.54 4.49
N CYS A 87 11.44 4.28 4.06
CA CYS A 87 11.41 3.85 2.67
C CYS A 87 9.97 3.78 2.17
N VAL A 88 9.66 4.46 1.06
CA VAL A 88 8.32 4.52 0.47
C VAL A 88 8.31 3.85 -0.91
N SER A 89 7.39 2.90 -1.12
CA SER A 89 7.17 2.24 -2.41
C SER A 89 8.39 1.48 -2.94
N GLY A 90 9.04 0.72 -2.06
CA GLY A 90 10.13 -0.19 -2.44
C GLY A 90 11.36 0.55 -2.98
N THR A 91 11.61 1.78 -2.53
CA THR A 91 12.83 2.52 -2.80
C THR A 91 13.52 2.96 -1.52
N SER A 92 14.83 3.17 -1.64
CA SER A 92 15.66 3.80 -0.62
C SER A 92 16.68 4.70 -1.32
N LEU A 93 17.83 4.96 -0.69
CA LEU A 93 18.83 5.87 -1.23
C LEU A 93 19.51 5.33 -2.49
N LEU A 94 19.82 4.04 -2.51
CA LEU A 94 20.44 3.39 -3.65
C LEU A 94 19.41 2.57 -4.46
N PRO A 95 19.67 2.31 -5.75
CA PRO A 95 18.87 1.42 -6.57
C PRO A 95 18.65 0.07 -5.89
N ARG A 96 17.45 -0.48 -6.05
CA ARG A 96 17.06 -1.79 -5.50
C ARG A 96 17.19 -1.91 -3.98
N MET A 97 17.22 -0.79 -3.25
CA MET A 97 17.37 -0.78 -1.79
C MET A 97 18.64 -1.51 -1.33
N THR A 98 19.68 -1.49 -2.18
CA THR A 98 20.98 -2.12 -1.91
C THR A 98 21.75 -1.48 -0.76
N ASP A 99 21.31 -0.29 -0.32
CA ASP A 99 21.80 0.41 0.86
C ASP A 99 21.24 -0.13 2.19
N LEU A 100 20.12 -0.87 2.22
CA LEU A 100 19.54 -1.29 3.51
C LEU A 100 20.49 -2.13 4.38
N PRO A 101 21.29 -3.08 3.86
CA PRO A 101 22.30 -3.77 4.65
C PRO A 101 23.31 -2.80 5.29
N ILE A 102 23.74 -1.76 4.56
CA ILE A 102 24.67 -0.74 5.03
C ILE A 102 24.02 0.10 6.13
N LEU A 103 22.80 0.59 5.91
CA LEU A 103 22.04 1.36 6.89
C LEU A 103 21.81 0.56 8.19
N LYS A 104 21.51 -0.74 8.08
CA LYS A 104 21.39 -1.62 9.25
C LYS A 104 22.73 -1.85 9.95
N GLY A 105 23.83 -1.98 9.21
CA GLY A 105 25.19 -2.04 9.78
C GLY A 105 25.59 -0.78 10.54
N LEU A 106 25.09 0.39 10.12
CA LEU A 106 25.27 1.68 10.79
C LEU A 106 24.30 1.90 11.96
N GLY A 107 23.47 0.91 12.31
CA GLY A 107 22.53 0.98 13.43
C GLY A 107 21.28 1.83 13.16
N LYS A 108 20.97 2.16 11.90
CA LYS A 108 19.79 2.95 11.55
C LYS A 108 18.52 2.13 11.74
N THR A 109 17.43 2.80 12.14
CA THR A 109 16.07 2.22 12.12
C THR A 109 15.50 2.41 10.72
N VAL A 110 14.98 1.34 10.11
CA VAL A 110 14.45 1.34 8.74
C VAL A 110 12.97 0.94 8.78
N LEU A 111 12.11 1.82 8.27
CA LEU A 111 10.67 1.57 8.13
C LEU A 111 10.34 1.43 6.64
N ALA A 112 9.68 0.34 6.25
CA ALA A 112 9.32 0.10 4.85
C ALA A 112 7.81 0.22 4.65
N ARG A 113 7.37 1.26 3.94
CA ARG A 113 5.97 1.46 3.55
C ARG A 113 5.74 1.01 2.12
N HIS A 114 5.04 -0.11 1.95
CA HIS A 114 4.59 -0.59 0.65
C HIS A 114 3.30 0.12 0.21
N CYS A 115 3.23 0.46 -1.07
CA CYS A 115 2.14 1.19 -1.71
C CYS A 115 1.33 0.34 -2.69
N GLY A 116 1.80 -0.87 -3.03
CA GLY A 116 1.06 -1.82 -3.84
C GLY A 116 1.88 -2.34 -5.01
N THR A 117 1.86 -1.62 -6.13
CA THR A 117 2.38 -2.11 -7.43
C THR A 117 3.81 -2.64 -7.36
N GLU A 118 4.67 -2.12 -6.51
CA GLU A 118 6.06 -2.57 -6.36
C GLU A 118 6.22 -3.95 -5.70
N VAL A 119 5.24 -4.40 -4.90
CA VAL A 119 5.26 -5.70 -4.19
C VAL A 119 4.08 -6.61 -4.52
N ARG A 120 3.08 -6.11 -5.25
CA ARG A 120 1.88 -6.86 -5.63
C ARG A 120 2.14 -7.67 -6.90
N ASP A 121 2.17 -8.99 -6.74
CA ASP A 121 2.22 -9.94 -7.85
C ASP A 121 0.82 -10.13 -8.48
N TYR A 122 0.78 -10.30 -9.81
CA TYR A 122 -0.46 -10.44 -10.57
C TYR A 122 -1.25 -11.71 -10.20
N GLU A 123 -0.60 -12.87 -10.19
CA GLU A 123 -1.28 -14.16 -9.98
C GLU A 123 -1.83 -14.26 -8.56
N LEU A 124 -1.03 -13.87 -7.56
CA LEU A 124 -1.49 -13.89 -6.17
C LEU A 124 -2.52 -12.80 -5.87
N ALA A 125 -2.40 -11.61 -6.47
CA ALA A 125 -3.45 -10.60 -6.32
C ALA A 125 -4.77 -11.06 -6.95
N LYS A 126 -4.72 -11.73 -8.09
CA LYS A 126 -5.93 -12.32 -8.68
C LYS A 126 -6.59 -13.33 -7.74
N ILE A 127 -5.82 -14.22 -7.12
CA ILE A 127 -6.33 -15.19 -6.13
C ILE A 127 -6.98 -14.46 -4.95
N PHE A 128 -6.24 -13.57 -4.28
CA PHE A 128 -6.77 -12.88 -3.11
C PHE A 128 -8.07 -12.15 -3.42
N TRP A 129 -8.15 -11.40 -4.53
CA TRP A 129 -9.31 -10.56 -4.80
C TRP A 129 -10.50 -11.45 -5.12
N THR A 130 -10.29 -12.50 -5.93
CA THR A 130 -11.34 -13.47 -6.29
C THR A 130 -11.90 -14.18 -5.06
N ASP A 131 -11.05 -14.60 -4.12
CA ASP A 131 -11.48 -15.28 -2.91
C ASP A 131 -12.23 -14.35 -1.93
N TYR A 132 -12.05 -13.04 -2.06
CA TYR A 132 -12.87 -12.01 -1.42
C TYR A 132 -14.08 -11.57 -2.27
N GLY A 133 -14.41 -12.26 -3.36
CA GLY A 133 -15.53 -11.95 -4.24
C GLY A 133 -15.33 -10.69 -5.09
N ARG A 134 -14.08 -10.27 -5.32
CA ARG A 134 -13.71 -9.06 -6.06
C ARG A 134 -12.99 -9.40 -7.36
N PHE A 135 -13.16 -8.54 -8.34
CA PHE A 135 -12.38 -8.58 -9.57
C PHE A 135 -11.03 -7.88 -9.35
N TYR A 136 -9.94 -8.51 -9.79
CA TYR A 136 -8.62 -7.88 -9.85
C TYR A 136 -8.41 -7.24 -11.23
N PRO A 137 -8.39 -5.89 -11.33
CA PRO A 137 -8.02 -5.23 -12.57
C PRO A 137 -6.51 -5.33 -12.80
N TYR A 138 -6.11 -5.59 -14.04
CA TYR A 138 -4.70 -5.72 -14.42
C TYR A 138 -4.47 -5.20 -15.84
N TYR A 139 -3.30 -4.62 -16.08
CA TYR A 139 -2.89 -4.22 -17.43
C TYR A 139 -2.46 -5.45 -18.21
N GLN A 140 -3.09 -5.70 -19.36
CA GLN A 140 -2.68 -6.80 -20.24
C GLN A 140 -1.19 -6.66 -20.65
N GLY A 141 -0.70 -5.42 -20.84
CA GLY A 141 0.71 -5.15 -21.09
C GLY A 141 1.66 -5.60 -19.97
N ASP A 142 1.22 -5.66 -18.71
CA ASP A 142 2.05 -6.19 -17.61
C ASP A 142 2.20 -7.72 -17.73
N VAL A 143 1.14 -8.40 -18.15
CA VAL A 143 1.13 -9.85 -18.39
C VAL A 143 1.98 -10.19 -19.61
N ASP A 144 1.86 -9.37 -20.66
CA ASP A 144 2.56 -9.53 -21.94
C ASP A 144 4.02 -9.04 -21.88
N THR A 145 4.43 -8.36 -20.80
CA THR A 145 5.80 -7.87 -20.65
C THR A 145 6.77 -9.04 -20.74
N PRO A 146 7.77 -8.97 -21.64
CA PRO A 146 8.75 -10.03 -21.80
C PRO A 146 9.36 -10.41 -20.46
N LYS A 147 9.38 -11.72 -20.18
CA LYS A 147 10.01 -12.23 -18.97
C LYS A 147 11.50 -11.92 -19.04
N ILE A 148 12.03 -11.34 -17.96
CA ILE A 148 13.44 -11.01 -17.86
C ILE A 148 14.23 -12.29 -17.57
N GLU A 149 15.45 -12.38 -18.10
CA GLU A 149 16.44 -13.28 -17.53
C GLU A 149 16.96 -12.62 -16.25
N CYS A 150 16.84 -13.32 -15.11
CA CYS A 150 17.35 -12.84 -13.83
C CYS A 150 18.02 -14.00 -13.11
N ALA A 151 19.35 -13.94 -13.04
CA ALA A 151 20.20 -14.88 -12.32
C ALA A 151 20.73 -14.26 -11.03
N THR A 152 20.97 -12.95 -11.04
CA THR A 152 21.55 -12.18 -9.94
C THR A 152 20.72 -10.94 -9.62
N GLU A 153 20.98 -10.32 -8.48
CA GLU A 153 20.38 -9.05 -8.09
C GLU A 153 20.79 -7.89 -9.01
N ALA A 154 21.97 -7.95 -9.64
CA ALA A 154 22.44 -6.93 -10.57
C ALA A 154 21.57 -6.82 -11.82
N ASP A 155 20.95 -7.92 -12.26
CA ASP A 155 20.04 -7.94 -13.42
C ASP A 155 18.78 -7.07 -13.18
N LEU A 156 18.49 -6.73 -11.92
CA LEU A 156 17.36 -5.88 -11.54
C LEU A 156 17.72 -4.40 -11.41
N LEU A 157 19.01 -4.02 -11.40
CA LEU A 157 19.44 -2.65 -11.11
C LEU A 157 18.89 -1.64 -12.12
N SER A 158 18.84 -2.00 -13.40
CA SER A 158 18.36 -1.15 -14.49
C SER A 158 16.83 -1.15 -14.63
N LEU A 159 16.13 -2.06 -13.96
CA LEU A 159 14.69 -2.20 -14.10
C LEU A 159 13.94 -1.15 -13.28
N SER A 160 12.77 -0.77 -13.77
CA SER A 160 11.81 0.00 -12.97
C SER A 160 11.42 -0.79 -11.72
N ARG A 161 11.23 -0.11 -10.59
CA ARG A 161 10.72 -0.77 -9.35
C ARG A 161 9.36 -1.40 -9.53
N TYR A 162 8.60 -0.90 -10.50
CA TYR A 162 7.29 -1.41 -10.85
C TYR A 162 7.31 -2.49 -11.93
N HIS A 163 8.49 -2.95 -12.39
CA HIS A 163 8.58 -4.02 -13.38
C HIS A 163 7.71 -5.23 -12.96
N PRO A 164 6.91 -5.83 -13.87
CA PRO A 164 5.90 -6.83 -13.50
C PRO A 164 6.47 -8.20 -13.15
N ALA A 165 7.68 -8.54 -13.63
CA ALA A 165 8.34 -9.81 -13.34
C ALA A 165 8.35 -10.17 -11.85
N LEU A 166 8.07 -11.45 -11.55
CA LEU A 166 7.98 -12.00 -10.20
C LEU A 166 9.26 -11.73 -9.41
N ALA A 167 10.43 -11.94 -10.03
CA ALA A 167 11.72 -11.68 -9.39
C ALA A 167 11.87 -10.23 -8.94
N ASN A 168 11.37 -9.24 -9.70
CA ASN A 168 11.42 -7.83 -9.30
C ASN A 168 10.49 -7.55 -8.12
N LYS A 169 9.24 -8.02 -8.16
CA LYS A 169 8.28 -7.85 -7.05
C LYS A 169 8.77 -8.53 -5.78
N MET A 170 9.27 -9.76 -5.92
CA MET A 170 9.80 -10.57 -4.84
C MET A 170 11.07 -9.93 -4.26
N HIS A 171 11.97 -9.44 -5.10
CA HIS A 171 13.13 -8.68 -4.64
C HIS A 171 12.70 -7.53 -3.72
N ASN A 172 11.77 -6.68 -4.15
CA ASN A 172 11.33 -5.53 -3.37
C ASN A 172 10.79 -5.95 -1.99
N VAL A 173 9.86 -6.92 -1.95
CA VAL A 173 9.30 -7.39 -0.69
C VAL A 173 10.36 -8.05 0.20
N ARG A 174 11.22 -8.92 -0.34
CA ARG A 174 12.21 -9.66 0.46
C ARG A 174 13.31 -8.75 1.00
N THR A 175 13.72 -7.73 0.27
CA THR A 175 14.70 -6.75 0.76
C THR A 175 14.11 -5.97 1.94
N SER A 176 12.87 -5.49 1.83
CA SER A 176 12.16 -4.86 2.96
C SER A 176 12.01 -5.82 4.15
N GLU A 177 11.58 -7.07 3.93
CA GLU A 177 11.34 -8.02 5.01
C GLU A 177 12.60 -8.43 5.77
N ARG A 178 13.75 -8.52 5.09
CA ARG A 178 15.05 -8.84 5.70
C ARG A 178 15.58 -7.71 6.58
N PHE A 179 15.48 -6.48 6.11
CA PHE A 179 16.24 -5.36 6.68
C PHE A 179 15.39 -4.33 7.42
N ALA A 180 14.11 -4.17 7.11
CA ALA A 180 13.25 -3.22 7.82
C ALA A 180 12.95 -3.70 9.24
N ASP A 181 12.96 -2.76 10.20
CA ASP A 181 12.51 -2.98 11.56
C ASP A 181 10.98 -3.11 11.62
N ALA A 182 10.26 -2.43 10.73
CA ALA A 182 8.82 -2.62 10.54
C ALA A 182 8.42 -2.46 9.07
N VAL A 183 7.48 -3.29 8.62
CA VAL A 183 6.89 -3.25 7.27
C VAL A 183 5.44 -2.81 7.40
N PHE A 184 5.03 -1.82 6.60
CA PHE A 184 3.68 -1.28 6.54
C PHE A 184 3.07 -1.55 5.17
N SER A 185 1.94 -2.25 5.13
CA SER A 185 1.24 -2.53 3.88
C SER A 185 -0.24 -2.83 4.14
N GLY A 186 -1.04 -2.90 3.07
CA GLY A 186 -2.39 -3.45 3.11
C GLY A 186 -2.42 -4.91 2.63
N PRO A 187 -3.35 -5.74 3.13
CA PRO A 187 -3.59 -7.09 2.60
C PRO A 187 -3.75 -7.15 1.07
N PRO A 188 -4.54 -6.27 0.41
CA PRO A 188 -4.65 -6.25 -1.05
C PRO A 188 -3.42 -5.59 -1.71
N SER A 189 -2.26 -5.59 -1.07
CA SER A 189 -1.02 -5.05 -1.64
C SER A 189 0.15 -5.98 -1.36
N HIS A 190 0.15 -6.61 -0.19
CA HIS A 190 1.24 -7.43 0.31
C HIS A 190 1.12 -8.93 -0.04
N THR A 191 0.73 -9.25 -1.27
CA THR A 191 0.37 -10.62 -1.68
C THR A 191 1.53 -11.61 -1.64
N LEU A 192 2.77 -11.12 -1.73
CA LEU A 192 3.98 -11.92 -1.64
C LEU A 192 4.54 -12.04 -0.21
N GLY A 193 3.94 -11.40 0.80
CA GLY A 193 4.49 -11.32 2.16
C GLY A 193 4.74 -12.68 2.82
N LEU A 194 5.86 -12.78 3.55
CA LEU A 194 6.26 -13.92 4.37
C LEU A 194 6.29 -13.58 5.87
N ARG A 195 6.63 -12.34 6.24
CA ARG A 195 6.66 -11.93 7.66
C ARG A 195 5.36 -11.26 8.10
N PRO A 196 5.04 -11.30 9.41
CA PRO A 196 4.02 -10.44 9.98
C PRO A 196 4.36 -8.96 9.79
N TYR A 197 3.35 -8.14 9.55
CA TYR A 197 3.49 -6.72 9.18
C TYR A 197 2.40 -5.85 9.81
N PHE A 198 2.57 -4.55 9.68
CA PHE A 198 1.66 -3.53 10.22
C PHE A 198 0.75 -3.00 9.12
N GLN A 199 -0.44 -2.59 9.51
CA GLN A 199 -1.35 -1.97 8.57
C GLN A 199 -0.76 -0.67 8.02
N SER A 200 -0.91 -0.45 6.71
CA SER A 200 -0.72 0.87 6.09
C SER A 200 -2.08 1.55 5.93
N GLY A 201 -2.35 2.55 6.77
CA GLY A 201 -3.53 3.40 6.63
C GLY A 201 -3.36 4.41 5.48
N PRO A 202 -4.46 4.84 4.84
CA PRO A 202 -4.45 6.09 4.10
C PRO A 202 -4.16 7.23 5.07
N LEU A 203 -3.25 8.11 4.66
CA LEU A 203 -2.69 9.19 5.45
C LEU A 203 -3.02 10.49 4.73
N ILE A 204 -3.75 11.39 5.39
CA ILE A 204 -4.33 12.56 4.73
C ILE A 204 -4.22 13.81 5.60
N ASP A 205 -3.48 14.80 5.11
CA ASP A 205 -3.63 16.19 5.55
C ASP A 205 -4.92 16.75 4.94
N VAL A 206 -5.79 17.32 5.79
CA VAL A 206 -7.08 17.88 5.38
C VAL A 206 -7.10 19.41 5.46
N SER A 207 -5.99 20.05 5.85
CA SER A 207 -5.92 21.50 6.10
C SER A 207 -6.28 22.35 4.88
N HIS A 208 -6.10 21.81 3.68
CA HIS A 208 -6.36 22.46 2.40
C HIS A 208 -7.71 22.07 1.77
N ILE A 209 -8.46 21.16 2.39
CA ILE A 209 -9.76 20.67 1.89
C ILE A 209 -10.88 21.35 2.64
N ARG A 210 -11.65 22.19 1.94
CA ARG A 210 -12.82 22.84 2.51
C ARG A 210 -13.99 21.84 2.56
N CYS A 211 -14.53 21.62 3.76
CA CYS A 211 -15.74 20.83 3.92
C CYS A 211 -16.99 21.64 3.51
N ARG A 212 -17.83 21.03 2.68
CA ARG A 212 -19.19 21.48 2.38
C ARG A 212 -20.07 20.25 2.17
N ILE A 213 -21.14 20.13 2.94
CA ILE A 213 -22.14 19.07 2.76
C ILE A 213 -23.37 19.66 2.06
N PRO A 214 -23.49 19.53 0.73
CA PRO A 214 -24.63 20.03 -0.02
C PRO A 214 -25.86 19.12 0.10
N GLY A 215 -27.05 19.73 0.21
CA GLY A 215 -28.35 19.04 0.14
C GLY A 215 -29.07 19.28 -1.19
N ARG A 216 -28.37 19.21 -2.34
CA ARG A 216 -28.97 19.54 -3.65
C ARG A 216 -30.04 18.52 -4.05
N GLU A 217 -31.13 18.97 -4.66
CA GLU A 217 -32.11 18.02 -5.24
C GLU A 217 -31.52 17.24 -6.43
N VAL A 218 -30.67 17.89 -7.23
CA VAL A 218 -29.89 17.27 -8.31
C VAL A 218 -28.42 17.27 -7.87
N PRO A 219 -27.87 16.14 -7.39
CA PRO A 219 -26.51 16.08 -6.87
C PRO A 219 -25.47 16.12 -7.98
N VAL A 220 -24.28 16.58 -7.62
CA VAL A 220 -23.07 16.45 -8.44
C VAL A 220 -22.31 15.19 -8.01
N ILE A 221 -22.11 14.26 -8.95
CA ILE A 221 -21.27 13.07 -8.80
C ILE A 221 -19.89 13.37 -9.37
N LEU A 222 -18.85 13.18 -8.56
CA LEU A 222 -17.46 13.32 -8.96
C LEU A 222 -16.77 11.95 -9.00
N HIS A 223 -16.06 11.70 -10.09
CA HIS A 223 -15.14 10.57 -10.23
C HIS A 223 -13.79 11.08 -10.74
N ALA A 224 -12.69 10.75 -10.06
CA ALA A 224 -11.36 11.25 -10.41
C ALA A 224 -10.29 10.14 -10.42
N PRO A 225 -10.24 9.28 -11.44
CA PRO A 225 -9.38 8.10 -11.43
C PRO A 225 -7.91 8.47 -11.71
N SER A 226 -7.00 8.07 -10.80
CA SER A 226 -5.56 8.11 -11.06
C SER A 226 -5.10 7.03 -12.05
N SER A 227 -5.88 5.94 -12.14
CA SER A 227 -5.76 4.89 -13.14
C SER A 227 -7.16 4.43 -13.50
N ALA A 228 -7.60 4.72 -14.72
CA ALA A 228 -8.94 4.36 -15.18
C ALA A 228 -9.20 2.84 -15.11
N LEU A 229 -8.15 2.04 -15.35
CA LEU A 229 -8.23 0.59 -15.29
C LEU A 229 -8.41 0.08 -13.86
N TYR A 230 -7.53 0.47 -12.93
CA TYR A 230 -7.64 0.03 -11.54
C TYR A 230 -8.92 0.53 -10.89
N LYS A 231 -9.37 1.73 -11.24
CA LYS A 231 -10.60 2.32 -10.71
C LYS A 231 -11.87 1.79 -11.39
N GLN A 232 -11.72 1.02 -12.48
CA GLN A 232 -12.79 0.49 -13.32
C GLN A 232 -13.72 1.58 -13.86
N THR A 233 -13.14 2.68 -14.33
CA THR A 233 -13.85 3.88 -14.78
C THR A 233 -14.86 3.60 -15.88
N ASP A 234 -14.52 2.78 -16.89
CA ASP A 234 -15.43 2.48 -18.01
C ASP A 234 -16.74 1.83 -17.51
N ALA A 235 -16.65 0.92 -16.53
CA ALA A 235 -17.81 0.28 -15.94
C ALA A 235 -18.64 1.28 -15.12
N ILE A 236 -17.99 2.15 -14.33
CA ILE A 236 -18.66 3.22 -13.56
C ILE A 236 -19.44 4.13 -14.52
N VAL A 237 -18.78 4.62 -15.57
CA VAL A 237 -19.38 5.55 -16.53
C VAL A 237 -20.55 4.90 -17.26
N ALA A 238 -20.38 3.69 -17.78
CA ALA A 238 -21.46 2.97 -18.46
C ALA A 238 -22.70 2.79 -17.56
N MET A 239 -22.51 2.39 -16.30
CA MET A 239 -23.64 2.22 -15.38
C MET A 239 -24.30 3.55 -14.99
N LEU A 240 -23.54 4.65 -14.91
CA LEU A 240 -24.11 6.00 -14.69
C LEU A 240 -24.90 6.47 -15.92
N ASP A 241 -24.39 6.26 -17.13
CA ASP A 241 -25.08 6.60 -18.39
C ASP A 241 -26.41 5.83 -18.51
N GLU A 242 -26.42 4.55 -18.15
CA GLU A 242 -27.65 3.76 -18.08
C GLU A 242 -28.66 4.36 -17.08
N LEU A 243 -28.23 4.72 -15.88
CA LEU A 243 -29.10 5.34 -14.88
C LEU A 243 -29.65 6.70 -15.33
N ALA A 244 -28.83 7.50 -16.04
CA ALA A 244 -29.27 8.75 -16.63
C ALA A 244 -30.32 8.51 -17.73
N GLY A 245 -30.13 7.49 -18.57
CA GLY A 245 -31.10 7.05 -19.58
C GLY A 245 -32.43 6.57 -19.00
N GLU A 246 -32.42 6.00 -17.79
CA GLU A 246 -33.62 5.66 -17.01
C GLU A 246 -34.31 6.90 -16.39
N GLY A 247 -33.74 8.09 -16.52
CA GLY A 247 -34.30 9.35 -16.01
C GLY A 247 -33.83 9.72 -14.59
N LEU A 248 -32.80 9.07 -14.05
CA LEU A 248 -32.17 9.51 -12.80
C LEU A 248 -31.42 10.84 -13.05
N ARG A 249 -31.76 11.89 -12.31
CA ARG A 249 -31.18 13.23 -12.51
C ARG A 249 -29.98 13.46 -11.58
N PHE A 250 -28.81 13.68 -12.18
CA PHE A 250 -27.57 14.10 -11.50
C PHE A 250 -26.66 14.81 -12.51
N GLU A 251 -25.69 15.58 -12.01
CA GLU A 251 -24.58 16.11 -12.82
C GLU A 251 -23.37 15.19 -12.63
N LEU A 252 -22.71 14.76 -13.72
CA LEU A 252 -21.49 13.95 -13.66
C LEU A 252 -20.27 14.79 -14.02
N ARG A 253 -19.26 14.78 -13.15
CA ARG A 253 -17.95 15.35 -13.40
C ARG A 253 -16.90 14.25 -13.33
N ILE A 254 -16.13 14.10 -14.41
CA ILE A 254 -14.99 13.18 -14.47
C ILE A 254 -13.73 14.01 -14.63
N LEU A 255 -12.77 13.82 -13.71
CA LEU A 255 -11.48 14.49 -13.76
C LEU A 255 -10.36 13.46 -13.93
N GLN A 256 -9.57 13.58 -14.98
CA GLN A 256 -8.50 12.65 -15.28
C GLN A 256 -7.23 13.42 -15.63
N GLU A 257 -6.09 12.96 -15.10
CA GLU A 257 -4.77 13.56 -15.33
C GLU A 257 -4.64 15.05 -14.93
N VAL A 258 -5.48 15.50 -13.99
CA VAL A 258 -5.40 16.85 -13.42
C VAL A 258 -4.60 16.85 -12.11
N PRO A 259 -3.99 17.99 -11.72
CA PRO A 259 -3.33 18.12 -10.42
C PRO A 259 -4.27 17.88 -9.23
N ASN A 260 -3.75 17.35 -8.12
CA ASN A 260 -4.54 17.01 -6.93
C ASN A 260 -5.30 18.21 -6.34
N HIS A 261 -4.74 19.42 -6.37
CA HIS A 261 -5.45 20.61 -5.87
C HIS A 261 -6.72 20.94 -6.68
N GLU A 262 -6.77 20.63 -7.98
CA GLU A 262 -7.97 20.78 -8.79
C GLU A 262 -9.04 19.74 -8.41
N VAL A 263 -8.62 18.50 -8.12
CA VAL A 263 -9.50 17.45 -7.59
C VAL A 263 -10.10 17.88 -6.25
N CYS A 264 -9.28 18.37 -5.32
CA CYS A 264 -9.74 18.86 -4.00
C CYS A 264 -10.76 20.01 -4.12
N ARG A 265 -10.55 20.92 -5.08
CA ARG A 265 -11.52 21.98 -5.36
C ARG A 265 -12.84 21.42 -5.88
N ALA A 266 -12.79 20.46 -6.81
CA ALA A 266 -13.98 19.82 -7.36
C ALA A 266 -14.74 19.00 -6.30
N ILE A 267 -14.03 18.35 -5.39
CA ILE A 267 -14.63 17.65 -4.23
C ILE A 267 -15.50 18.63 -3.41
N THR A 268 -14.98 19.82 -3.09
CA THR A 268 -15.72 20.85 -2.33
C THR A 268 -17.05 21.26 -2.99
N GLU A 269 -17.16 21.08 -4.30
CA GLU A 269 -18.34 21.43 -5.09
C GLU A 269 -19.30 20.25 -5.29
N ALA A 270 -18.86 19.01 -5.03
CA ALA A 270 -19.60 17.78 -5.27
C ALA A 270 -20.49 17.35 -4.09
N ASP A 271 -21.51 16.53 -4.37
CA ASP A 271 -22.35 15.89 -3.35
C ASP A 271 -21.91 14.44 -3.09
N ILE A 272 -21.47 13.75 -4.15
CA ILE A 272 -21.14 12.33 -4.16
C ILE A 272 -19.76 12.15 -4.79
N VAL A 273 -18.92 11.34 -4.16
CA VAL A 273 -17.66 10.86 -4.74
C VAL A 273 -17.79 9.36 -4.98
N ILE A 274 -17.43 8.92 -6.18
CA ILE A 274 -17.29 7.50 -6.51
C ILE A 274 -15.79 7.24 -6.70
N ASP A 275 -15.17 6.51 -5.79
CA ASP A 275 -13.72 6.22 -5.82
C ASP A 275 -13.40 5.10 -6.83
N GLU A 276 -13.83 3.88 -6.53
CA GLU A 276 -13.55 2.70 -7.35
C GLU A 276 -14.51 1.54 -7.12
N LEU A 277 -14.64 0.65 -8.11
CA LEU A 277 -15.33 -0.65 -7.96
C LEU A 277 -14.41 -1.78 -7.46
N SER A 278 -13.10 -1.54 -7.48
CA SER A 278 -12.09 -2.53 -7.11
C SER A 278 -11.98 -2.66 -5.59
N CYS A 279 -11.16 -3.61 -5.12
CA CYS A 279 -10.93 -3.81 -3.69
C CYS A 279 -10.13 -2.64 -3.08
N GLY A 280 -10.76 -1.90 -2.17
CA GLY A 280 -10.14 -0.86 -1.36
C GLY A 280 -10.82 0.52 -1.45
N SER A 281 -10.31 1.45 -0.67
CA SER A 281 -10.58 2.87 -0.82
C SER A 281 -9.26 3.62 -0.69
N GLY A 282 -8.89 4.33 -1.76
CA GLY A 282 -7.64 5.08 -1.84
C GLY A 282 -7.71 6.44 -1.14
N LEU A 283 -6.70 7.27 -1.37
CA LEU A 283 -6.67 8.65 -0.84
C LEU A 283 -7.90 9.46 -1.29
N PHE A 284 -8.38 9.27 -2.52
CA PHE A 284 -9.51 10.01 -3.08
C PHE A 284 -10.82 9.82 -2.29
N ALA A 285 -11.08 8.63 -1.76
CA ALA A 285 -12.20 8.41 -0.85
C ALA A 285 -12.08 9.24 0.44
N PHE A 286 -10.87 9.38 0.98
CA PHE A 286 -10.62 10.15 2.20
C PHE A 286 -10.72 11.66 1.93
N GLU A 287 -10.22 12.12 0.78
CA GLU A 287 -10.40 13.51 0.33
C GLU A 287 -11.89 13.82 0.14
N GLY A 288 -12.67 12.90 -0.44
CA GLY A 288 -14.12 13.00 -0.58
C GLY A 288 -14.85 13.11 0.77
N MET A 289 -14.50 12.26 1.73
CA MET A 289 -15.04 12.36 3.10
C MET A 289 -14.66 13.67 3.77
N ALA A 290 -13.41 14.12 3.62
CA ALA A 290 -12.93 15.38 4.18
C ALA A 290 -13.65 16.60 3.60
N GLY A 291 -13.96 16.56 2.30
CA GLY A 291 -14.69 17.61 1.59
C GLY A 291 -16.20 17.64 1.85
N GLY A 292 -16.76 16.62 2.50
CA GLY A 292 -18.19 16.55 2.82
C GLY A 292 -19.05 15.88 1.74
N CYS A 293 -18.47 14.98 0.94
CA CYS A 293 -19.22 14.16 0.00
C CYS A 293 -19.67 12.85 0.63
N ALA A 294 -20.79 12.31 0.13
CA ALA A 294 -21.11 10.90 0.30
C ALA A 294 -20.17 10.07 -0.57
N VAL A 295 -19.40 9.16 0.02
CA VAL A 295 -18.37 8.39 -0.71
C VAL A 295 -18.85 6.98 -0.98
N LEU A 296 -18.71 6.54 -2.24
CA LEU A 296 -18.97 5.18 -2.70
C LEU A 296 -17.64 4.58 -3.17
N GLY A 297 -17.35 3.35 -2.78
CA GLY A 297 -16.15 2.61 -3.20
C GLY A 297 -16.22 1.13 -2.84
N GLY A 298 -15.34 0.31 -3.40
CA GLY A 298 -15.26 -1.12 -3.09
C GLY A 298 -14.68 -1.41 -1.70
N HIS A 299 -15.49 -1.19 -0.67
CA HIS A 299 -15.15 -1.37 0.74
C HIS A 299 -16.08 -2.38 1.40
N ASP A 300 -15.72 -3.66 1.38
CA ASP A 300 -16.51 -4.72 2.07
C ASP A 300 -16.17 -4.90 3.56
N GLY A 301 -15.19 -4.14 4.08
CA GLY A 301 -14.76 -4.24 5.48
C GLY A 301 -14.00 -5.52 5.83
N VAL A 302 -13.74 -6.42 4.86
CA VAL A 302 -13.01 -7.68 5.06
C VAL A 302 -11.72 -7.71 4.22
N SER A 303 -11.83 -7.42 2.93
CA SER A 303 -10.70 -7.33 1.99
C SER A 303 -9.95 -6.01 2.11
N SER A 304 -10.63 -4.98 2.59
CA SER A 304 -10.08 -3.65 2.80
C SER A 304 -9.33 -3.56 4.12
N PRO A 305 -8.14 -2.93 4.13
CA PRO A 305 -7.34 -2.79 5.32
C PRO A 305 -8.09 -2.04 6.44
N LEU A 306 -7.67 -2.29 7.68
CA LEU A 306 -8.03 -1.53 8.86
C LEU A 306 -7.82 -0.02 8.63
N PRO A 307 -8.68 0.85 9.18
CA PRO A 307 -9.86 0.51 9.94
C PRO A 307 -11.05 -0.04 9.13
N ARG A 308 -11.87 -0.92 9.72
CA ARG A 308 -12.96 -1.65 9.01
C ARG A 308 -14.22 -0.82 8.78
N ASN A 309 -14.57 0.06 9.72
CA ASN A 309 -15.80 0.85 9.67
C ASN A 309 -15.56 2.25 9.07
N ARG A 310 -15.04 2.29 7.85
CA ARG A 310 -14.88 3.55 7.10
C ARG A 310 -16.22 3.95 6.48
N PRO A 311 -16.72 5.19 6.63
CA PRO A 311 -17.97 5.65 6.03
C PRO A 311 -17.95 5.79 4.50
N VAL A 312 -17.60 4.70 3.82
CA VAL A 312 -17.63 4.50 2.39
C VAL A 312 -18.74 3.50 2.11
N LEU A 313 -19.74 3.89 1.34
CA LEU A 313 -20.80 3.00 0.91
C LEU A 313 -20.21 1.96 -0.05
N ASN A 314 -20.22 0.70 0.38
CA ASN A 314 -19.68 -0.39 -0.41
C ASN A 314 -20.39 -0.50 -1.77
N ILE A 315 -19.61 -0.51 -2.85
CA ILE A 315 -20.12 -0.79 -4.19
C ILE A 315 -19.33 -1.90 -4.90
N ASP A 316 -20.01 -2.63 -5.77
CA ASP A 316 -19.49 -3.55 -6.77
C ASP A 316 -20.37 -3.49 -8.02
N LYS A 317 -20.05 -4.29 -9.05
CA LYS A 317 -20.82 -4.28 -10.31
C LYS A 317 -22.28 -4.70 -10.15
N ASP A 318 -22.60 -5.48 -9.12
CA ASP A 318 -23.94 -6.05 -8.93
C ASP A 318 -24.85 -5.06 -8.19
N ASN A 319 -24.32 -4.35 -7.19
CA ASN A 319 -25.09 -3.42 -6.37
C ASN A 319 -24.99 -1.93 -6.78
N PHE A 320 -24.04 -1.57 -7.66
CA PHE A 320 -23.70 -0.17 -7.97
C PHE A 320 -24.92 0.68 -8.29
N LYS A 321 -25.79 0.18 -9.17
CA LYS A 321 -26.97 0.94 -9.63
C LYS A 321 -27.95 1.21 -8.50
N ASN A 322 -28.13 0.26 -7.57
CA ASN A 322 -29.01 0.45 -6.41
C ASN A 322 -28.42 1.46 -5.44
N ALA A 323 -27.12 1.35 -5.15
CA ALA A 323 -26.40 2.31 -4.31
C ALA A 323 -26.50 3.74 -4.87
N VAL A 324 -26.22 3.93 -6.17
CA VAL A 324 -26.32 5.25 -6.83
C VAL A 324 -27.75 5.78 -6.80
N ARG A 325 -28.78 4.97 -7.12
CA ARG A 325 -30.19 5.40 -7.01
C ARG A 325 -30.52 5.86 -5.59
N LYS A 326 -30.04 5.15 -4.56
CA LYS A 326 -30.25 5.50 -3.16
C LYS A 326 -29.63 6.86 -2.83
N VAL A 327 -28.34 7.06 -3.08
CA VAL A 327 -27.66 8.34 -2.74
C VAL A 327 -28.12 9.52 -3.59
N VAL A 328 -28.59 9.28 -4.82
CA VAL A 328 -29.10 10.36 -5.68
C VAL A 328 -30.49 10.79 -5.24
N ARG A 329 -31.41 9.85 -4.98
CA ARG A 329 -32.82 10.17 -4.66
C ARG A 329 -33.04 10.58 -3.21
N ASP A 330 -32.29 10.00 -2.29
CA ASP A 330 -32.48 10.23 -0.86
C ASP A 330 -31.44 11.23 -0.34
N VAL A 331 -31.81 12.51 -0.36
CA VAL A 331 -30.95 13.62 0.11
C VAL A 331 -30.58 13.43 1.57
N ARG A 332 -31.47 12.89 2.42
CA ARG A 332 -31.15 12.69 3.83
C ARG A 332 -30.13 11.60 4.00
N PHE A 333 -30.32 10.44 3.36
CA PHE A 333 -29.33 9.35 3.39
C PHE A 333 -27.95 9.81 2.88
N ARG A 334 -27.93 10.57 1.79
CA ARG A 334 -26.68 11.10 1.24
C ARG A 334 -25.97 12.04 2.20
N THR A 335 -26.70 12.99 2.80
CA THR A 335 -26.12 13.96 3.73
C THR A 335 -25.70 13.29 5.04
N ASP A 336 -26.45 12.31 5.53
CA ASP A 336 -26.05 11.49 6.68
C ASP A 336 -24.72 10.75 6.43
N LEU A 337 -24.56 10.13 5.25
CA LEU A 337 -23.32 9.45 4.88
C LEU A 337 -22.13 10.42 4.80
N ALA A 338 -22.34 11.62 4.26
CA ALA A 338 -21.32 12.68 4.22
C ALA A 338 -20.93 13.18 5.62
N GLU A 339 -21.91 13.39 6.51
CA GLU A 339 -21.68 13.77 7.92
C GLU A 339 -20.89 12.69 8.65
N MET A 340 -21.21 11.41 8.42
CA MET A 340 -20.45 10.28 8.97
C MET A 340 -18.99 10.27 8.46
N GLY A 341 -18.80 10.45 7.15
CA GLY A 341 -17.46 10.54 6.54
C GLY A 341 -16.63 11.65 7.14
N ARG A 342 -17.21 12.85 7.29
CA ARG A 342 -16.52 13.98 7.90
C ARG A 342 -16.17 13.73 9.37
N ALA A 343 -17.11 13.20 10.16
CA ALA A 343 -16.86 12.86 11.56
C ALA A 343 -15.75 11.80 11.71
N TYR A 344 -15.65 10.85 10.77
CA TYR A 344 -14.58 9.86 10.76
C TYR A 344 -13.20 10.48 10.45
N ILE A 345 -13.13 11.43 9.52
CA ILE A 345 -11.89 12.20 9.26
C ILE A 345 -11.49 13.03 10.49
N ASP A 346 -12.46 13.69 11.13
CA ASP A 346 -12.23 14.52 12.32
C ASP A 346 -11.82 13.70 13.55
N ALA A 347 -12.08 12.39 13.58
CA ALA A 347 -11.57 11.49 14.62
C ALA A 347 -10.04 11.30 14.56
N GLY A 348 -9.40 11.68 13.46
CA GLY A 348 -7.94 11.82 13.39
C GLY A 348 -7.15 10.53 13.15
N TYR A 349 -7.80 9.37 12.93
CA TYR A 349 -7.10 8.10 12.72
C TYR A 349 -6.15 8.10 11.51
N SER A 350 -6.48 8.88 10.49
CA SER A 350 -5.68 9.04 9.25
C SER A 350 -4.87 10.34 9.23
N ALA A 351 -4.86 11.09 10.33
CA ALA A 351 -4.10 12.33 10.42
C ALA A 351 -2.60 12.04 10.36
N PRO A 352 -1.79 12.89 9.70
CA PRO A 352 -0.35 12.71 9.61
C PRO A 352 0.37 12.40 10.94
N PRO A 353 0.17 13.16 12.03
CA PRO A 353 0.85 12.86 13.31
C PRO A 353 0.41 11.52 13.92
N ALA A 354 -0.86 11.12 13.76
CA ALA A 354 -1.35 9.85 14.27
C ALA A 354 -0.69 8.66 13.55
N ILE A 355 -0.58 8.72 12.22
CA ILE A 355 0.10 7.69 11.43
C ILE A 355 1.60 7.66 11.74
N ALA A 356 2.25 8.82 11.87
CA ALA A 356 3.66 8.90 12.23
C ALA A 356 3.93 8.28 13.62
N GLN A 357 3.10 8.58 14.62
CA GLN A 357 3.22 7.99 15.96
C GLN A 357 3.02 6.47 15.90
N TYR A 358 1.99 6.02 15.19
CA TYR A 358 1.72 4.60 15.00
C TYR A 358 2.90 3.86 14.33
N MET A 359 3.57 4.50 13.36
CA MET A 359 4.76 3.92 12.73
C MET A 359 5.93 3.77 13.71
N LEU A 360 6.10 4.68 14.67
CA LEU A 360 7.09 4.56 15.74
C LEU A 360 6.72 3.44 16.71
N ASP A 361 5.47 3.41 17.17
CA ASP A 361 4.97 2.38 18.09
C ASP A 361 5.09 0.98 17.49
N ALA A 362 4.88 0.84 16.18
CA ALA A 362 5.02 -0.41 15.44
C ALA A 362 6.44 -1.00 15.54
N VAL A 363 7.49 -0.18 15.61
CA VAL A 363 8.87 -0.68 15.78
C VAL A 363 9.02 -1.43 17.11
N ASP A 364 8.50 -0.84 18.19
CA ASP A 364 8.59 -1.46 19.51
C ASP A 364 7.66 -2.67 19.64
N ARG A 365 6.52 -2.64 18.95
CA ARG A 365 5.60 -3.78 18.87
C ARG A 365 6.20 -4.96 18.09
N ASP A 366 6.89 -4.72 16.97
CA ASP A 366 7.55 -5.77 16.17
C ASP A 366 8.63 -6.49 16.98
N ARG A 367 9.43 -5.73 17.75
CA ARG A 367 10.44 -6.28 18.69
C ARG A 367 9.85 -7.22 19.74
N GLN A 368 8.56 -7.06 20.05
CA GLN A 368 7.81 -7.90 20.98
C GLN A 368 7.02 -9.02 20.28
N GLY A 369 7.14 -9.15 18.95
CA GLY A 369 6.40 -10.12 18.14
C GLY A 369 4.91 -9.80 17.99
N ARG A 370 4.50 -8.53 18.12
CA ARG A 370 3.10 -8.09 18.11
C ARG A 370 2.74 -7.27 16.87
N CYS A 371 2.53 -7.91 15.74
CA CYS A 371 2.13 -7.26 14.48
C CYS A 371 0.60 -7.22 14.31
N ASP A 372 0.09 -6.47 13.34
CA ASP A 372 -1.36 -6.40 13.06
C ASP A 372 -1.83 -7.52 12.14
N LEU A 373 -0.98 -7.94 11.20
CA LEU A 373 -1.35 -8.80 10.08
C LEU A 373 -0.32 -9.91 9.91
N TYR A 374 -0.79 -11.15 9.81
CA TYR A 374 0.03 -12.35 9.58
C TYR A 374 -0.41 -12.98 8.25
N PRO A 375 0.41 -12.87 7.17
CA PRO A 375 0.01 -13.31 5.83
C PRO A 375 0.17 -14.82 5.63
N THR A 376 -0.79 -15.47 4.96
CA THR A 376 -0.70 -16.90 4.59
C THR A 376 -0.76 -17.15 3.08
N LEU A 377 -1.21 -16.17 2.28
CA LEU A 377 -1.43 -16.34 0.84
C LEU A 377 -0.21 -16.89 0.09
N PHE A 378 0.96 -16.28 0.27
CA PHE A 378 2.17 -16.71 -0.43
C PHE A 378 2.61 -18.12 0.01
N THR A 379 2.56 -18.40 1.31
CA THR A 379 2.98 -19.70 1.85
C THR A 379 2.06 -20.84 1.40
N ASP A 380 0.80 -20.53 1.11
CA ASP A 380 -0.20 -21.55 0.82
C ASP A 380 -0.44 -21.70 -0.68
N ARG A 381 -0.42 -20.59 -1.43
CA ARG A 381 -0.78 -20.53 -2.85
C ARG A 381 0.33 -20.04 -3.78
N GLY A 382 1.44 -19.55 -3.23
CA GLY A 382 2.60 -19.12 -4.03
C GLY A 382 3.10 -20.21 -4.97
N THR A 383 3.33 -19.83 -6.22
CA THR A 383 3.93 -20.66 -7.28
C THR A 383 4.89 -19.80 -8.11
N ILE A 384 5.67 -20.43 -8.98
CA ILE A 384 6.48 -19.75 -9.99
C ILE A 384 5.71 -19.90 -11.31
N PRO A 385 5.15 -18.82 -11.88
CA PRO A 385 4.49 -18.87 -13.17
C PRO A 385 5.47 -19.33 -14.27
N GLU A 386 4.93 -19.92 -15.33
CA GLU A 386 5.75 -20.38 -16.45
C GLU A 386 6.58 -19.22 -17.04
N GLY A 387 7.89 -19.45 -17.20
CA GLY A 387 8.83 -18.46 -17.73
C GLY A 387 9.27 -17.37 -16.76
N GLU A 388 8.71 -17.27 -15.55
CA GLU A 388 9.19 -16.30 -14.54
C GLU A 388 10.50 -16.78 -13.89
N PRO A 389 11.52 -15.91 -13.79
CA PRO A 389 12.76 -16.26 -13.11
C PRO A 389 12.56 -16.37 -11.59
N MET A 390 13.22 -17.35 -10.98
CA MET A 390 13.36 -17.47 -9.52
C MET A 390 14.83 -17.75 -9.18
N PRO A 391 15.68 -16.71 -9.17
CA PRO A 391 17.11 -16.83 -8.91
C PRO A 391 17.41 -17.39 -7.52
N GLY A 392 18.58 -18.03 -7.39
CA GLY A 392 19.01 -18.70 -6.15
C GLY A 392 19.00 -17.78 -4.93
N TYR A 393 19.39 -16.52 -5.09
CA TYR A 393 19.41 -15.57 -3.98
C TYR A 393 18.00 -15.28 -3.43
N LEU A 394 16.96 -15.19 -4.27
CA LEU A 394 15.58 -14.98 -3.79
C LEU A 394 15.06 -16.19 -3.02
N ARG A 395 15.38 -17.40 -3.48
CA ARG A 395 15.07 -18.64 -2.75
C ARG A 395 15.74 -18.62 -1.37
N LYS A 396 17.02 -18.26 -1.30
CA LYS A 396 17.77 -18.10 -0.05
C LYS A 396 17.10 -17.07 0.87
N ARG A 397 16.71 -15.90 0.34
CA ARG A 397 15.99 -14.86 1.09
C ARG A 397 14.66 -15.36 1.65
N ASN A 398 13.88 -16.14 0.88
CA ASN A 398 12.65 -16.76 1.38
C ASN A 398 12.90 -17.62 2.63
N LEU A 399 13.91 -18.50 2.56
CA LEU A 399 14.27 -19.36 3.68
C LEU A 399 14.78 -18.55 4.89
N GLU A 400 15.60 -17.53 4.68
CA GLU A 400 16.09 -16.65 5.76
C GLU A 400 14.94 -15.94 6.49
N ILE A 401 13.98 -15.39 5.75
CA ILE A 401 12.82 -14.70 6.33
C ILE A 401 11.95 -15.68 7.11
N LEU A 402 11.69 -16.88 6.56
CA LEU A 402 10.94 -17.93 7.26
C LEU A 402 11.65 -18.37 8.54
N LEU A 403 12.96 -18.57 8.51
CA LEU A 403 13.74 -18.94 9.71
C LEU A 403 13.72 -17.86 10.79
N ARG A 404 13.64 -16.58 10.39
CA ARG A 404 13.63 -15.45 11.31
C ARG A 404 12.24 -15.14 11.87
N HIS A 405 11.22 -15.14 11.01
CA HIS A 405 9.89 -14.65 11.34
C HIS A 405 8.85 -15.75 11.51
N GLY A 406 9.19 -16.99 11.16
CA GLY A 406 8.29 -18.14 11.24
C GLY A 406 7.23 -18.16 10.15
N ALA A 407 6.32 -19.13 10.27
CA ALA A 407 5.15 -19.29 9.42
C ALA A 407 3.94 -19.77 10.23
N HIS A 408 2.77 -19.79 9.59
CA HIS A 408 1.59 -20.41 10.17
C HIS A 408 1.88 -21.88 10.57
N PRO A 409 1.33 -22.41 11.68
CA PRO A 409 1.51 -23.80 12.09
C PRO A 409 1.17 -24.81 10.99
N ASP A 410 0.11 -24.54 10.22
CA ASP A 410 -0.37 -25.45 9.17
C ASP A 410 0.33 -25.26 7.82
N THR A 411 1.26 -24.30 7.68
CA THR A 411 2.00 -24.11 6.43
C THR A 411 2.83 -25.36 6.09
N ASP A 412 2.57 -25.95 4.93
CA ASP A 412 3.39 -26.99 4.34
C ASP A 412 4.68 -26.41 3.71
N LEU A 413 5.76 -26.37 4.49
CA LEU A 413 7.06 -25.89 4.03
C LEU A 413 7.69 -26.81 2.96
N ARG A 414 7.32 -28.09 2.90
CA ARG A 414 7.82 -29.01 1.87
C ARG A 414 7.18 -28.71 0.52
N ARG A 415 5.93 -28.23 0.49
CA ARG A 415 5.31 -27.67 -0.71
C ARG A 415 6.13 -26.53 -1.28
N LEU A 416 6.56 -25.58 -0.44
CA LEU A 416 7.39 -24.44 -0.88
C LEU A 416 8.71 -24.92 -1.50
N LEU A 417 9.36 -25.91 -0.89
CA LEU A 417 10.56 -26.54 -1.43
C LEU A 417 10.29 -27.22 -2.79
N ALA A 418 9.24 -28.04 -2.87
CA ALA A 418 8.86 -28.74 -4.11
C ALA A 418 8.44 -27.78 -5.24
N ALA A 419 7.83 -26.64 -4.90
CA ALA A 419 7.47 -25.59 -5.85
C ALA A 419 8.66 -24.72 -6.29
N GLY A 420 9.87 -25.00 -5.79
CA GLY A 420 11.06 -24.21 -6.10
C GLY A 420 11.07 -22.82 -5.45
N LEU A 421 10.27 -22.58 -4.42
CA LEU A 421 10.27 -21.30 -3.70
C LEU A 421 11.36 -21.24 -2.63
N LEU A 422 12.00 -22.37 -2.31
CA LEU A 422 13.11 -22.46 -1.36
C LEU A 422 14.37 -23.05 -2.03
N PRO A 423 15.56 -22.91 -1.42
CA PRO A 423 16.79 -23.54 -1.89
C PRO A 423 16.64 -25.07 -1.88
N ALA A 424 17.23 -25.76 -2.85
CA ALA A 424 17.08 -27.22 -2.99
C ALA A 424 17.61 -28.01 -1.77
N ASP A 425 18.56 -27.44 -1.04
CA ASP A 425 19.19 -27.97 0.17
C ASP A 425 18.47 -27.55 1.47
N ALA A 426 17.33 -26.85 1.39
CA ALA A 426 16.63 -26.34 2.57
C ALA A 426 16.02 -27.43 3.47
N GLY A 427 15.94 -28.69 3.01
CA GLY A 427 15.20 -29.78 3.65
C GLY A 427 15.50 -29.98 5.14
N GLU A 428 16.77 -29.97 5.53
CA GLU A 428 17.21 -30.17 6.93
C GLU A 428 16.92 -28.94 7.81
N ARG A 429 16.76 -27.76 7.20
CA ARG A 429 16.51 -26.49 7.89
C ARG A 429 15.02 -26.20 8.08
N LEU A 430 14.12 -26.87 7.35
CA LEU A 430 12.68 -26.60 7.44
C LEU A 430 12.13 -26.83 8.86
N GLY A 431 12.68 -27.78 9.62
CA GLY A 431 12.28 -28.03 11.01
C GLY A 431 12.70 -26.93 11.99
N GLN A 432 13.58 -26.01 11.58
CA GLN A 432 14.05 -24.88 12.37
C GLN A 432 13.17 -23.64 12.19
N VAL A 433 12.27 -23.63 11.20
CA VAL A 433 11.34 -22.51 10.96
C VAL A 433 10.36 -22.42 12.13
N PRO A 434 10.35 -21.30 12.89
CA PRO A 434 9.40 -21.11 13.98
C PRO A 434 7.95 -21.18 13.48
N ARG A 435 7.03 -21.59 14.35
CA ARG A 435 5.60 -21.53 14.07
C ARG A 435 4.96 -20.44 14.92
N TRP A 436 4.10 -19.64 14.32
CA TRP A 436 3.39 -18.57 15.02
C TRP A 436 2.48 -19.15 16.12
N ASP A 437 2.39 -18.46 17.24
CA ASP A 437 1.35 -18.72 18.24
C ASP A 437 0.03 -18.10 17.76
N VAL A 438 -0.77 -18.91 17.07
CA VAL A 438 -2.05 -18.48 16.51
C VAL A 438 -3.19 -18.50 17.54
N SER A 439 -2.94 -18.90 18.79
CA SER A 439 -3.98 -18.99 19.83
C SER A 439 -4.60 -17.64 20.21
N ARG A 440 -3.93 -16.54 19.87
CA ARG A 440 -4.38 -15.16 20.10
C ARG A 440 -4.75 -14.43 18.80
N LEU A 441 -4.77 -15.17 17.70
CA LEU A 441 -5.09 -14.66 16.38
C LEU A 441 -6.41 -15.25 15.92
N LYS A 442 -7.17 -14.45 15.19
CA LYS A 442 -8.36 -14.87 14.46
C LYS A 442 -8.11 -14.79 12.96
N GLU A 443 -8.66 -15.75 12.24
CA GLU A 443 -8.67 -15.72 10.78
C GLU A 443 -9.72 -14.72 10.30
N GLU A 444 -9.29 -13.81 9.43
CA GLU A 444 -10.10 -12.74 8.89
C GLU A 444 -10.04 -12.80 7.36
N GLY A 445 -11.03 -13.47 6.80
CA GLY A 445 -11.00 -13.93 5.40
C GLY A 445 -9.90 -14.98 5.16
N PRO A 446 -9.70 -15.44 3.91
CA PRO A 446 -9.00 -16.70 3.65
C PRO A 446 -7.47 -16.65 3.85
N TRP A 447 -6.90 -15.44 3.96
CA TRP A 447 -5.47 -15.22 3.70
C TRP A 447 -4.73 -14.41 4.77
N VAL A 448 -5.43 -14.00 5.82
CA VAL A 448 -4.89 -13.07 6.83
C VAL A 448 -5.36 -13.48 8.21
N LEU A 449 -4.41 -13.57 9.15
CA LEU A 449 -4.71 -13.63 10.58
C LEU A 449 -4.44 -12.29 11.25
N MET A 450 -5.20 -12.00 12.30
CA MET A 450 -5.15 -10.74 13.04
C MET A 450 -5.33 -10.98 14.54
N PRO A 451 -4.81 -10.10 15.43
CA PRO A 451 -5.15 -10.13 16.85
C PRO A 451 -6.66 -10.07 17.09
N GLU A 452 -7.16 -10.76 18.13
CA GLU A 452 -8.59 -10.74 18.47
C GLU A 452 -9.13 -9.33 18.77
N ASP A 453 -8.30 -8.52 19.42
CA ASP A 453 -8.57 -7.13 19.81
C ASP A 453 -8.28 -6.12 18.72
N ALA A 454 -8.03 -6.57 17.49
CA ALA A 454 -7.83 -5.71 16.33
C ALA A 454 -9.14 -4.97 15.95
N ASP A 455 -9.46 -3.92 16.71
CA ASP A 455 -10.51 -2.96 16.41
C ASP A 455 -9.88 -1.62 16.05
N PHE A 456 -9.81 -1.38 14.75
CA PHE A 456 -9.37 -0.12 14.21
C PHE A 456 -10.57 0.40 13.43
N GLY A 457 -11.13 1.55 13.83
CA GLY A 457 -12.13 2.27 13.03
C GLY A 457 -13.19 3.04 13.80
N SER A 458 -14.14 3.59 13.03
CA SER A 458 -15.32 4.24 13.61
C SER A 458 -16.08 3.23 14.48
N PRO A 459 -16.54 3.62 15.68
CA PRO A 459 -17.42 2.77 16.49
C PRO A 459 -18.80 2.58 15.84
N ARG A 460 -19.12 3.33 14.77
CA ARG A 460 -20.41 3.26 14.07
C ARG A 460 -20.31 2.41 12.82
N LYS A 461 -21.22 1.43 12.71
CA LYS A 461 -21.40 0.64 11.47
C LYS A 461 -21.85 1.56 10.33
N VAL A 462 -21.28 1.33 9.15
CA VAL A 462 -21.63 2.03 7.91
C VAL A 462 -22.98 1.49 7.40
N PRO A 463 -23.88 2.32 6.88
CA PRO A 463 -25.13 1.84 6.29
C PRO A 463 -24.87 0.90 5.11
N VAL A 464 -25.62 -0.19 5.02
CA VAL A 464 -25.63 -1.11 3.87
C VAL A 464 -26.87 -0.80 3.03
N VAL A 465 -26.71 -0.79 1.71
CA VAL A 465 -27.83 -0.73 0.75
C VAL A 465 -28.06 -2.16 0.27
N ASP A 466 -29.27 -2.66 0.51
CA ASP A 466 -29.76 -3.96 0.02
C ASP A 466 -30.02 -3.93 -1.50
#